data_AF-A0A924MRJ2-F1
#
_entry.id   AF-A0A924MRJ2-F1
#
_cell.length_a   1.000
_cell.length_b   1.000
_cell.length_c   1.000
_cell.angle_alpha   90.00
_cell.angle_beta   90.00
_cell.angle_gamma   90.00
#
_symmetry.space_group_name_H-M   'P 1'
#
loop_
_entity.id
_entity.type
_entity.pdbx_description
1 polymer ?
#
loop_
_entity_poly.entity_id
_entity_poly.type
_entity_poly.pdbx_seq_one_letter_code
_entity_poly.pdbx_strand_id
1 'polypeptide(L)'
;MLAGIDDQRALSRLADSRSRNGFSAQADAVQQQAQLSNAEAQLPPIDQNVAQGMNRLALLLALPPGALVDRLGPLPQADVALPPEVPVGLPGDLRRRRPDTLESEADLHAATAKAGQAKAQLFPSITLGGVGGLQSIHADSLT
;
A
#
# COMPACT_ATOMS: atom_id res chain seq x y z
N MET A 1 3.81 -26.73 -3.43
CA MET A 1 5.24 -26.55 -3.10
C MET A 1 5.70 -27.55 -2.04
N LEU A 2 5.00 -27.64 -0.89
CA LEU A 2 5.27 -28.66 0.14
C LEU A 2 5.25 -30.09 -0.41
N ALA A 3 4.23 -30.45 -1.21
CA ALA A 3 4.16 -31.74 -1.88
C ALA A 3 5.39 -32.06 -2.76
N GLY A 4 5.99 -31.06 -3.41
CA GLY A 4 7.18 -31.26 -4.24
C GLY A 4 8.46 -31.47 -3.41
N ILE A 5 8.56 -30.87 -2.22
CA ILE A 5 9.67 -31.11 -1.29
C ILE A 5 9.54 -32.49 -0.66
N ASP A 6 8.31 -32.93 -0.35
CA ASP A 6 8.06 -34.28 0.16
C ASP A 6 8.44 -35.35 -0.86
N ASP A 7 8.17 -35.12 -2.16
CA ASP A 7 8.64 -35.98 -3.25
C ASP A 7 10.19 -36.00 -3.31
N GLN A 8 10.85 -34.85 -3.22
CA GLN A 8 12.31 -34.77 -3.18
C GLN A 8 12.92 -35.46 -1.96
N ARG A 9 12.26 -35.40 -0.79
CA ARG A 9 12.66 -36.16 0.40
C ARG A 9 12.55 -37.65 0.18
N ALA A 10 11.49 -38.12 -0.48
CA ALA A 10 11.32 -39.53 -0.80
C ALA A 10 12.41 -40.01 -1.77
N LEU A 11 12.72 -39.20 -2.79
CA LEU A 11 13.79 -39.49 -3.76
C LEU A 11 15.18 -39.51 -3.12
N SER A 12 15.51 -38.56 -2.25
CA SER A 12 16.78 -38.56 -1.51
C SER A 12 16.91 -39.81 -0.64
N ARG A 13 15.85 -40.20 0.09
CA ARG A 13 15.84 -41.43 0.91
C ARG A 13 16.04 -42.69 0.06
N LEU A 14 15.42 -42.76 -1.11
CA LEU A 14 15.61 -43.88 -2.04
C LEU A 14 17.05 -43.94 -2.58
N ALA A 15 17.62 -42.79 -2.94
CA ALA A 15 19.00 -42.69 -3.43
C ALA A 15 20.03 -43.10 -2.36
N ASP A 16 19.85 -42.65 -1.11
CA ASP A 16 20.71 -43.06 0.02
C ASP A 16 20.60 -44.57 0.28
N SER A 17 19.37 -45.12 0.27
CA SER A 17 19.16 -46.57 0.42
C SER A 17 19.86 -47.39 -0.68
N ARG A 18 19.74 -46.98 -1.94
CA ARG A 18 20.41 -47.66 -3.07
C ARG A 18 21.93 -47.60 -2.95
N SER A 19 22.48 -46.45 -2.53
CA SER A 19 23.92 -46.29 -2.35
C SER A 19 24.46 -47.18 -1.22
N ARG A 20 23.79 -47.20 -0.06
CA ARG A 20 24.19 -48.03 1.10
C ARG A 20 24.17 -49.53 0.81
N ASN A 21 23.24 -49.96 -0.05
CA ASN A 21 23.12 -51.35 -0.47
C ASN A 21 24.00 -51.69 -1.70
N GLY A 22 24.85 -50.76 -2.16
CA GLY A 22 25.81 -50.99 -3.26
C GLY A 22 25.18 -50.97 -4.66
N PHE A 23 23.93 -50.55 -4.81
CA PHE A 23 23.21 -50.52 -6.10
C PHE A 23 23.37 -49.20 -6.87
N SER A 24 23.98 -48.16 -6.28
CA SER A 24 24.25 -46.88 -6.96
C SER A 24 25.49 -46.17 -6.41
N ALA A 25 26.01 -45.21 -7.18
CA ALA A 25 27.18 -44.42 -6.76
C ALA A 25 26.83 -43.48 -5.58
N GLN A 26 27.79 -43.26 -4.70
CA GLN A 26 27.64 -42.34 -3.57
C GLN A 26 27.49 -40.88 -4.02
N ALA A 27 28.08 -40.52 -5.16
CA ALA A 27 27.92 -39.20 -5.78
C ALA A 27 26.45 -38.88 -6.09
N ASP A 28 25.67 -39.86 -6.55
CA ASP A 28 24.25 -39.67 -6.87
C ASP A 28 23.43 -39.34 -5.62
N ALA A 29 23.71 -40.02 -4.50
CA ALA A 29 23.06 -39.77 -3.22
C ALA A 29 23.40 -38.36 -2.69
N VAL A 30 24.66 -37.94 -2.79
CA VAL A 30 25.09 -36.58 -2.41
C VAL A 30 24.42 -35.52 -3.27
N GLN A 31 24.30 -35.77 -4.59
CA GLN A 31 23.62 -34.84 -5.50
C GLN A 31 22.13 -34.69 -5.16
N GLN A 32 21.43 -35.78 -4.89
CA GLN A 32 20.01 -35.74 -4.48
C GLN A 32 19.83 -35.02 -3.15
N GLN A 33 20.73 -35.23 -2.19
CA GLN A 33 20.71 -34.52 -0.91
C GLN A 33 20.96 -33.01 -1.09
N ALA A 34 21.87 -32.62 -1.98
CA ALA A 34 22.11 -31.21 -2.30
C ALA A 34 20.87 -30.56 -2.95
N GLN A 35 20.18 -31.27 -3.84
CA GLN A 35 18.93 -30.79 -4.44
C GLN A 35 17.83 -30.57 -3.40
N LEU A 36 17.64 -31.53 -2.49
CA LEU A 36 16.69 -31.39 -1.38
C LEU A 36 17.04 -30.19 -0.50
N SER A 37 18.31 -30.05 -0.10
CA SER A 37 18.76 -28.93 0.73
C SER A 37 18.53 -27.58 0.05
N ASN A 38 18.75 -27.49 -1.27
CA ASN A 38 18.50 -26.27 -2.02
C ASN A 38 17.01 -25.93 -2.10
N ALA A 39 16.13 -26.93 -2.20
CA ALA A 39 14.70 -26.72 -2.20
C ALA A 39 14.18 -26.32 -0.81
N GLU A 40 14.66 -26.96 0.25
CA GLU A 40 14.32 -26.62 1.64
C GLU A 40 14.80 -25.20 2.00
N ALA A 41 15.95 -24.76 1.48
CA ALA A 41 16.45 -23.40 1.67
C ALA A 41 15.55 -22.31 1.07
N GLN A 42 14.61 -22.66 0.18
CA GLN A 42 13.62 -21.72 -0.36
C GLN A 42 12.40 -21.52 0.56
N LEU A 43 12.18 -22.38 1.56
CA LEU A 43 11.05 -22.26 2.48
C LEU A 43 11.15 -21.02 3.41
N PRO A 44 12.28 -20.78 4.11
CA PRO A 44 12.39 -19.64 5.03
C PRO A 44 12.06 -18.27 4.43
N PRO A 45 12.55 -17.89 3.23
CA PRO A 45 12.19 -16.58 2.66
C PRO A 45 10.70 -16.50 2.28
N ILE A 46 10.06 -17.61 1.91
CA ILE A 46 8.62 -17.64 1.64
C ILE A 46 7.84 -17.41 2.94
N ASP A 47 8.19 -18.12 4.02
CA ASP A 47 7.56 -17.96 5.33
C ASP A 47 7.71 -16.53 5.85
N GLN A 48 8.89 -15.92 5.64
CA GLN A 48 9.12 -14.51 5.96
C GLN A 48 8.22 -13.58 5.13
N ASN A 49 8.08 -13.82 3.82
CA ASN A 49 7.20 -13.01 2.98
C ASN A 49 5.73 -13.11 3.41
N VAL A 50 5.28 -14.31 3.78
CA VAL A 50 3.93 -14.54 4.33
C VAL A 50 3.75 -13.75 5.62
N ALA A 51 4.69 -13.87 6.57
CA ALA A 51 4.63 -13.13 7.84
C ALA A 51 4.64 -11.60 7.63
N GLN A 52 5.48 -11.09 6.72
CA GLN A 52 5.52 -9.67 6.37
C GLN A 52 4.19 -9.20 5.73
N GLY A 53 3.61 -10.01 4.84
CA GLY A 53 2.30 -9.72 4.25
C GLY A 53 1.20 -9.66 5.29
N MET A 54 1.14 -10.63 6.20
CA MET A 54 0.18 -10.66 7.30
C MET A 54 0.32 -9.43 8.22
N ASN A 55 1.55 -9.05 8.56
CA ASN A 55 1.78 -7.88 9.40
C ASN A 55 1.42 -6.57 8.69
N ARG A 56 1.65 -6.46 7.38
CA ARG A 56 1.18 -5.31 6.59
C ARG A 56 -0.34 -5.20 6.58
N LEU A 57 -1.04 -6.32 6.40
CA LEU A 57 -2.50 -6.34 6.49
C LEU A 57 -2.99 -5.98 7.88
N ALA A 58 -2.36 -6.50 8.94
CA ALA A 58 -2.68 -6.15 10.31
C ALA A 58 -2.54 -4.64 10.55
N LEU A 59 -1.45 -4.03 10.08
CA LEU A 59 -1.24 -2.59 10.16
C LEU A 59 -2.33 -1.78 9.45
N LEU A 60 -2.70 -2.18 8.22
CA LEU A 60 -3.77 -1.53 7.46
C LEU A 60 -5.14 -1.65 8.13
N LEU A 61 -5.35 -2.71 8.91
CA LEU A 61 -6.57 -2.94 9.69
C LEU A 61 -6.49 -2.39 11.13
N ALA A 62 -5.40 -1.68 11.47
CA ALA A 62 -5.12 -1.18 12.82
C ALA A 62 -5.11 -2.29 13.91
N LEU A 63 -4.65 -3.49 13.55
CA LEU A 63 -4.48 -4.64 14.43
C LEU A 63 -3.01 -4.81 14.84
N PRO A 64 -2.72 -5.39 16.02
CA PRO A 64 -1.36 -5.69 16.41
C PRO A 64 -0.71 -6.75 15.48
N PRO A 65 0.62 -6.76 15.35
CA PRO A 65 1.32 -7.78 14.57
C PRO A 65 1.00 -9.18 15.09
N GLY A 66 0.85 -10.14 14.19
CA GLY A 66 0.46 -11.52 14.54
C GLY A 66 -1.05 -11.74 14.74
N ALA A 67 -1.89 -10.70 14.82
CA ALA A 67 -3.34 -10.85 15.03
C ALA A 67 -4.06 -11.62 13.91
N LEU A 68 -3.45 -11.74 12.74
CA LEU A 68 -4.03 -12.40 11.57
C LEU A 68 -3.50 -13.82 11.34
N VAL A 69 -2.53 -14.30 12.14
CA VAL A 69 -1.89 -15.62 11.94
C VAL A 69 -2.91 -16.76 12.04
N ASP A 70 -3.82 -16.70 13.01
CA ASP A 70 -4.86 -17.73 13.19
C ASP A 70 -6.03 -17.59 12.22
N ARG A 71 -6.18 -16.43 11.57
CA ARG A 71 -7.30 -16.15 10.65
C ARG A 71 -6.94 -16.39 9.19
N LEU A 72 -5.69 -16.19 8.82
CA LEU A 72 -5.20 -16.34 7.46
C LEU A 72 -4.43 -17.65 7.35
N GLY A 73 -5.15 -18.73 7.09
CA GLY A 73 -4.57 -20.03 6.75
C GLY A 73 -4.17 -20.14 5.28
N PRO A 74 -3.53 -21.25 4.87
CA PRO A 74 -3.26 -21.52 3.46
C PRO A 74 -4.58 -21.52 2.66
N LEU A 75 -4.75 -20.52 1.80
CA LEU A 75 -5.89 -20.43 0.90
C LEU A 75 -5.75 -21.43 -0.25
N PRO A 76 -6.78 -22.22 -0.57
CA PRO A 76 -6.84 -22.94 -1.83
C PRO A 76 -6.76 -21.91 -2.97
N GLN A 77 -5.89 -22.14 -3.97
CA GLN A 77 -5.77 -21.25 -5.13
C GLN A 77 -7.10 -21.01 -5.86
N ALA A 78 -8.06 -21.93 -5.73
CA ALA A 78 -9.38 -21.85 -6.33
C ALA A 78 -10.29 -20.78 -5.69
N ASP A 79 -10.00 -20.33 -4.46
CA ASP A 79 -10.89 -19.44 -3.70
C ASP A 79 -10.48 -17.95 -3.78
N VAL A 80 -9.44 -17.61 -4.55
CA VAL A 80 -9.09 -16.21 -4.80
C VAL A 80 -10.06 -15.64 -5.84
N ALA A 81 -11.21 -15.17 -5.38
CA ALA A 81 -12.16 -14.45 -6.22
C ALA A 81 -11.48 -13.21 -6.82
N LEU A 82 -11.39 -13.17 -8.16
CA LEU A 82 -10.97 -11.94 -8.83
C LEU A 82 -11.99 -10.84 -8.51
N PRO A 83 -11.54 -9.60 -8.25
CA PRO A 83 -12.44 -8.48 -8.12
C PRO A 83 -13.35 -8.40 -9.36
N PRO A 84 -14.64 -8.08 -9.19
CA PRO A 84 -15.53 -7.88 -10.33
C PRO A 84 -14.97 -6.78 -11.24
N GLU A 85 -15.21 -6.92 -12.53
CA GLU A 85 -14.78 -5.95 -13.52
C GLU A 85 -15.36 -4.57 -13.18
N VAL A 86 -14.50 -3.59 -12.92
CA VAL A 86 -14.91 -2.25 -12.51
C VAL A 86 -15.25 -1.44 -13.77
N PRO A 87 -16.50 -0.98 -13.96
CA PRO A 87 -16.83 -0.11 -15.08
C PRO A 87 -16.12 1.24 -14.91
N VAL A 88 -15.12 1.49 -15.75
CA VAL A 88 -14.25 2.68 -15.67
C VAL A 88 -14.92 4.00 -16.08
N GLY A 89 -16.19 3.96 -16.53
CA GLY A 89 -16.95 5.13 -16.96
C GLY A 89 -16.26 5.91 -18.09
N LEU A 90 -16.61 7.19 -18.26
CA LEU A 90 -15.88 8.07 -19.17
C LEU A 90 -14.61 8.61 -18.49
N PRO A 91 -13.46 8.66 -19.20
CA PRO A 91 -12.20 9.17 -18.63
C PRO A 91 -12.28 10.59 -18.05
N GLY A 92 -13.18 11.43 -18.58
CA GLY A 92 -13.40 12.79 -18.09
C GLY A 92 -13.96 12.86 -16.67
N ASP A 93 -14.83 11.92 -16.29
CA ASP A 93 -15.44 11.90 -14.96
C ASP A 93 -14.48 11.40 -13.88
N LEU A 94 -13.49 10.58 -14.26
CA LEU A 94 -12.42 10.14 -13.36
C LEU A 94 -11.57 11.32 -12.87
N ARG A 95 -11.27 12.30 -13.74
CA ARG A 95 -10.50 13.50 -13.33
C ARG A 95 -11.21 14.34 -12.28
N ARG A 96 -12.55 14.43 -12.34
CA ARG A 96 -13.35 15.18 -11.35
C ARG A 96 -13.50 14.47 -10.00
N ARG A 97 -13.30 13.15 -9.97
CA ARG A 97 -13.41 12.33 -8.74
C ARG A 97 -12.08 12.16 -8.02
N ARG A 98 -10.99 12.65 -8.62
CA ARG A 98 -9.64 12.50 -8.12
C ARG A 98 -9.35 13.52 -7.01
N PRO A 99 -9.16 13.08 -5.75
CA PRO A 99 -8.98 14.00 -4.61
C PRO A 99 -7.72 14.85 -4.73
N ASP A 100 -6.65 14.33 -5.34
CA ASP A 100 -5.40 15.05 -5.61
C ASP A 100 -5.59 16.23 -6.59
N THR A 101 -6.47 16.05 -7.57
CA THR A 101 -6.82 17.13 -8.53
C THR A 101 -7.67 18.19 -7.84
N LEU A 102 -8.64 17.78 -7.01
CA LEU A 102 -9.48 18.71 -6.24
C LEU A 102 -8.66 19.55 -5.25
N GLU A 103 -7.66 18.96 -4.60
CA GLU A 103 -6.72 19.67 -3.72
C GLU A 103 -5.94 20.73 -4.51
N SER A 104 -5.39 20.36 -5.66
CA SER A 104 -4.63 21.29 -6.51
C SER A 104 -5.49 22.47 -7.01
N GLU A 105 -6.76 22.22 -7.36
CA GLU A 105 -7.70 23.27 -7.75
C GLU A 105 -8.04 24.21 -6.57
N ALA A 106 -8.24 23.65 -5.38
CA ALA A 106 -8.48 24.43 -4.17
C ALA A 106 -7.28 25.33 -3.81
N ASP A 107 -6.06 24.82 -3.96
CA ASP A 107 -4.83 25.57 -3.73
C ASP A 107 -4.67 26.72 -4.72
N LEU A 108 -4.94 26.49 -6.01
CA LEU A 108 -4.93 27.54 -7.04
C LEU A 108 -5.96 28.62 -6.74
N HIS A 109 -7.16 28.23 -6.34
CA HIS A 109 -8.23 29.15 -5.96
C HIS A 109 -7.81 30.02 -4.75
N ALA A 110 -7.23 29.40 -3.73
CA ALA A 110 -6.72 30.12 -2.56
C ALA A 110 -5.59 31.10 -2.91
N ALA A 111 -4.66 30.71 -3.80
CA ALA A 111 -3.57 31.58 -4.26
C ALA A 111 -4.12 32.79 -5.04
N THR A 112 -5.13 32.57 -5.89
CA THR A 112 -5.78 33.63 -6.66
C THR A 112 -6.53 34.60 -5.75
N ALA A 113 -7.24 34.09 -4.74
CA ALA A 113 -7.91 34.91 -3.73
C ALA A 113 -6.91 35.77 -2.94
N LYS A 114 -5.75 35.21 -2.54
CA LYS A 114 -4.67 35.95 -1.88
C LYS A 114 -4.11 37.07 -2.76
N ALA A 115 -3.89 36.81 -4.06
CA ALA A 115 -3.46 37.83 -5.00
C ALA A 115 -4.50 38.97 -5.13
N GLY A 116 -5.78 38.63 -5.16
CA GLY A 116 -6.89 39.60 -5.15
C GLY A 116 -6.91 40.45 -3.88
N GLN A 117 -6.73 39.83 -2.71
CA GLN A 117 -6.63 40.53 -1.43
C GLN A 117 -5.42 41.48 -1.40
N ALA A 118 -4.25 41.04 -1.86
CA ALA A 118 -3.06 41.87 -1.93
C ALA A 118 -3.28 43.08 -2.87
N LYS A 119 -3.96 42.88 -4.00
CA LYS A 119 -4.34 43.99 -4.89
C LYS A 119 -5.35 44.94 -4.25
N ALA A 120 -6.30 44.44 -3.47
CA ALA A 120 -7.28 45.26 -2.76
C ALA A 120 -6.63 46.20 -1.72
N GLN A 121 -5.48 45.82 -1.15
CA GLN A 121 -4.70 46.66 -0.23
C GLN A 121 -4.13 47.92 -0.88
N LEU A 122 -4.10 48.01 -2.22
CA LEU A 122 -3.70 49.22 -2.95
C LEU A 122 -4.79 50.29 -2.97
N PHE A 123 -6.01 49.95 -2.56
CA PHE A 123 -7.15 50.88 -2.53
C PHE A 123 -7.45 51.33 -1.10
N PRO A 124 -8.00 52.55 -0.91
CA PRO A 124 -8.40 53.03 0.40
C PRO A 124 -9.48 52.12 0.99
N SER A 125 -9.33 51.76 2.26
CA SER A 125 -10.36 51.02 2.99
C SER A 125 -11.42 51.98 3.51
N ILE A 126 -12.69 51.74 3.17
CA ILE A 126 -13.82 52.50 3.71
C ILE A 126 -14.47 51.65 4.79
N THR A 127 -14.37 52.09 6.04
CA THR A 127 -15.05 51.44 7.18
C THR A 127 -16.13 52.38 7.68
N LEU A 128 -17.41 51.98 7.55
CA LEU A 128 -18.53 52.77 8.07
C LEU A 128 -18.86 52.30 9.50
N GLY A 129 -18.43 53.07 10.49
CA GLY A 129 -18.80 52.86 11.90
C GLY A 129 -20.01 53.71 12.28
N GLY A 130 -20.99 53.12 12.97
CA GLY A 130 -22.09 53.85 13.58
C GLY A 130 -21.94 53.85 15.10
N VAL A 131 -21.72 55.03 15.70
CA VAL A 131 -21.79 55.21 17.15
C VAL A 131 -22.95 56.14 17.45
N GLY A 132 -23.92 55.69 18.26
CA GLY A 132 -25.07 56.49 18.66
C GLY A 132 -24.67 57.59 19.65
N GLY A 133 -24.48 58.81 19.14
CA GLY A 133 -24.19 60.01 19.92
C GLY A 133 -24.06 61.25 19.02
N LEU A 134 -24.32 62.45 19.57
CA LEU A 134 -24.26 63.72 18.83
C LEU A 134 -22.80 64.23 18.73
N GLN A 135 -22.13 63.99 17.60
CA GLN A 135 -20.83 64.61 17.26
C GLN A 135 -20.80 64.92 15.75
N SER A 136 -20.55 66.17 15.35
CA SER A 136 -20.44 66.55 13.94
C SER A 136 -19.06 66.20 13.38
N ILE A 137 -19.01 65.39 12.33
CA ILE A 137 -17.76 65.09 11.60
C ILE A 137 -17.65 66.00 10.37
N HIS A 138 -16.74 66.97 10.44
CA HIS A 138 -16.25 67.72 9.28
C HIS A 138 -15.34 66.80 8.46
N ALA A 139 -15.72 66.55 7.21
CA ALA A 139 -14.84 65.99 6.21
C ALA A 139 -14.01 67.14 5.63
N ASP A 140 -12.77 67.29 6.09
CA ASP A 140 -11.80 68.16 5.42
C ASP A 140 -10.57 67.37 5.00
N SER A 141 -10.18 67.63 3.75
CA SER A 141 -9.01 67.19 3.00
C SER A 141 -8.71 65.69 2.88
N LEU A 142 -9.05 65.14 1.71
CA LEU A 142 -8.27 64.08 1.06
C LEU A 142 -7.07 64.75 0.35
N THR A 143 -5.87 64.58 0.91
CA THR A 143 -4.58 64.72 0.20
C THR A 143 -3.73 63.50 0.48
#